data_AF-A0A8H7BP10-F1
#
_entry.id   AF-A0A8H7BP10-F1
#
_cell.length_a   1.000
_cell.length_b   1.000
_cell.length_c   1.000
_cell.angle_alpha   90.00
_cell.angle_beta   90.00
_cell.angle_gamma   90.00
#
_symmetry.space_group_name_H-M   'P 1'
#
loop_
_entity.id
_entity.type
_entity.pdbx_description
1 polymer ?
#
loop_
_entity_poly.entity_id
_entity_poly.type
_entity_poly.pdbx_seq_one_letter_code
_entity_poly.pdbx_strand_id
1 'polypeptide(L)'
;MSTRRLYDNEELLAEHFGYLPIRILDDLYDGCITIICGSLIGLKEYLWSVSNVDPAAIDEAMLIFEDEVQKIVDQSFNIFQKYVFDNILHLPEDRLFTLEHEQDLDQGYTEDNEALLDEELEKARASLIAFNMYLVVAPVTDAMRLVIHNLQQLKNEVIATVRQKAEDKAFGETAGSDERLRYLQQVVLYQIEAFRRTEGKLFEQI
;
A
#
# COMPACT_ATOMS: atom_id res chain seq x y z
N MET A 1 -9.20 42.36 3.39
CA MET A 1 -9.05 40.89 3.47
C MET A 1 -7.76 40.56 2.75
N SER A 2 -6.80 39.97 3.45
CA SER A 2 -5.45 39.75 2.94
C SER A 2 -5.47 38.64 1.87
N THR A 3 -5.53 39.03 0.60
CA THR A 3 -5.38 38.17 -0.58
C THR A 3 -3.90 37.86 -0.81
N ARG A 4 -3.25 37.22 0.16
CA ARG A 4 -1.89 36.71 -0.03
C ARG A 4 -1.97 35.21 -0.22
N ARG A 5 -1.36 34.71 -1.30
CA ARG A 5 -1.07 33.29 -1.47
C ARG A 5 -0.32 32.77 -0.24
N LEU A 6 -0.59 31.51 0.12
CA LEU A 6 0.03 30.86 1.27
C LEU A 6 1.53 30.63 1.03
N TYR A 7 1.87 30.29 -0.21
CA TYR A 7 3.23 29.99 -0.67
C TYR A 7 3.81 31.11 -1.52
N ASP A 8 5.13 31.23 -1.50
CA ASP A 8 5.85 32.03 -2.48
C ASP A 8 5.73 31.40 -3.87
N ASN A 9 5.87 32.21 -4.92
CA ASN A 9 5.75 31.73 -6.30
C ASN A 9 6.75 30.61 -6.59
N GLU A 10 7.97 30.70 -6.06
CA GLU A 10 9.00 29.68 -6.24
C GLU A 10 8.61 28.34 -5.60
N GLU A 11 8.01 28.37 -4.41
CA GLU A 11 7.58 27.17 -3.69
C GLU A 11 6.46 26.46 -4.43
N LEU A 12 5.43 27.21 -4.86
CA LEU A 12 4.29 26.65 -5.57
C LEU A 12 4.70 26.04 -6.93
N LEU A 13 5.63 26.69 -7.63
CA LEU A 13 6.18 26.16 -8.88
C LEU A 13 7.05 24.94 -8.61
N ALA A 14 7.88 24.97 -7.57
CA ALA A 14 8.73 23.84 -7.22
C ALA A 14 7.92 22.60 -6.86
N GLU A 15 6.82 22.77 -6.13
CA GLU A 15 5.89 21.71 -5.81
C GLU A 15 5.16 21.20 -7.06
N HIS A 16 4.68 22.11 -7.92
CA HIS A 16 4.02 21.73 -9.17
C HIS A 16 4.93 20.93 -10.11
N PHE A 17 6.18 21.36 -10.29
CA PHE A 17 7.13 20.69 -11.18
C PHE A 17 7.84 19.50 -10.52
N GLY A 18 7.82 19.41 -9.19
CA GLY A 18 8.59 18.42 -8.41
C GLY A 18 10.08 18.74 -8.30
N TYR A 19 10.51 19.93 -8.75
CA TYR A 19 11.88 20.43 -8.66
C TYR A 19 11.89 21.96 -8.84
N LEU A 20 12.96 22.61 -8.40
CA LEU A 20 13.10 24.07 -8.55
C LEU A 20 13.28 24.45 -10.03
N PRO A 21 12.46 25.37 -10.59
CA PRO A 21 12.55 25.72 -12.01
C PRO A 21 13.90 26.27 -12.45
N ILE A 22 14.65 26.90 -11.53
CA ILE A 22 16.03 27.36 -11.78
C ILE A 22 16.92 26.22 -12.28
N ARG A 23 16.72 24.98 -11.80
CA ARG A 23 17.52 23.83 -12.20
C ARG A 23 17.37 23.48 -13.67
N ILE A 24 16.18 23.66 -14.26
CA ILE A 24 16.01 23.44 -15.71
C ILE A 24 16.90 24.41 -16.49
N LEU A 25 16.94 25.67 -16.03
CA LEU A 25 17.70 26.71 -16.70
C LEU A 25 19.20 26.49 -16.53
N ASP A 26 19.65 26.05 -15.36
CA ASP A 26 21.04 25.65 -15.12
C ASP A 26 21.43 24.48 -16.05
N ASP A 27 20.63 23.41 -16.09
CA ASP A 27 20.88 22.24 -16.96
C ASP A 27 20.89 22.63 -18.45
N LEU A 28 20.00 23.54 -18.87
CA LEU A 28 19.94 24.05 -20.23
C LEU A 28 21.19 24.86 -20.58
N TYR A 29 21.64 25.72 -19.66
CA TYR A 29 22.85 26.52 -19.83
C TYR A 29 24.08 25.62 -19.96
N ASP A 30 24.24 24.64 -19.05
CA ASP A 30 25.34 23.69 -19.07
C ASP A 30 25.35 22.89 -20.38
N GLY A 31 24.17 22.48 -20.86
CA GLY A 31 24.00 21.85 -22.16
C GLY A 31 24.45 22.74 -23.32
N CYS A 32 24.05 24.02 -23.32
CA CYS A 32 24.46 25.00 -24.32
C CYS A 32 25.97 25.20 -24.34
N ILE A 33 26.60 25.43 -23.19
CA ILE A 33 28.06 25.62 -23.08
C ILE A 33 28.79 24.37 -23.56
N THR A 34 28.34 23.18 -23.16
CA THR A 34 28.95 21.92 -23.60
C THR A 34 28.96 21.79 -25.12
N ILE A 35 27.84 22.09 -25.79
CA ILE A 35 27.73 22.03 -27.25
C ILE A 35 28.64 23.08 -27.92
N ILE A 36 28.67 24.29 -27.38
CA ILE A 36 29.46 25.39 -27.95
C ILE A 36 30.95 25.11 -27.83
N CYS A 37 31.45 24.77 -26.63
CA CYS A 37 32.85 24.41 -26.43
C CYS A 37 33.25 23.20 -27.28
N GLY A 38 32.38 22.17 -27.36
CA GLY A 38 32.61 21.03 -28.24
C GLY A 38 32.74 21.42 -29.73
N SER A 39 31.90 22.37 -30.18
CA SER A 39 31.95 22.89 -31.54
C SER A 39 33.22 23.73 -31.80
N LEU A 40 33.67 24.51 -30.82
CA LEU A 40 34.91 25.29 -30.91
C LEU A 40 36.15 24.40 -30.96
N ILE A 41 36.17 23.30 -30.20
CA ILE A 41 37.22 22.27 -30.30
C ILE A 41 37.26 21.69 -31.72
N GLY A 42 36.11 21.29 -32.26
CA GLY A 42 36.03 20.76 -33.63
C GLY A 42 36.47 21.77 -34.70
N LEU A 43 36.11 23.04 -34.53
CA LEU A 43 36.57 24.13 -35.39
C LEU A 43 38.10 24.30 -35.32
N LYS A 44 38.67 24.24 -34.11
CA LYS A 44 40.11 24.33 -33.91
C LYS A 44 40.86 23.18 -34.60
N GLU A 45 40.40 21.95 -34.39
CA GLU A 45 40.97 20.76 -35.03
C GLU A 45 40.89 20.85 -36.55
N TYR A 46 39.75 21.34 -37.07
CA TYR A 46 39.60 21.60 -38.49
C TYR A 46 40.63 22.62 -38.99
N LEU A 47 40.78 23.77 -38.32
CA LEU A 47 41.75 24.82 -38.70
C LEU A 47 43.19 24.32 -38.68
N TRP A 48 43.57 23.48 -37.72
CA TRP A 48 44.88 22.81 -37.72
C TRP A 48 45.06 21.90 -38.93
N SER A 49 44.01 21.24 -39.40
CA SER A 49 44.09 20.30 -40.53
C SER A 49 44.17 20.97 -41.90
N VAL A 50 43.60 22.18 -42.06
CA VAL A 50 43.47 22.84 -43.37
C VAL A 50 44.36 24.08 -43.56
N SER A 51 44.84 24.69 -42.49
CA SER A 51 45.59 25.94 -42.58
C SER A 51 47.10 25.70 -42.61
N ASN A 52 47.83 26.57 -43.29
CA ASN A 52 49.30 26.66 -43.21
C ASN A 52 49.74 27.66 -42.12
N VAL A 53 48.84 28.03 -41.21
CA VAL A 53 49.12 28.97 -40.13
C VAL A 53 49.80 28.22 -39.00
N ASP A 54 50.68 28.91 -38.27
CA ASP A 54 51.33 28.37 -37.09
C ASP A 54 50.27 27.90 -36.07
N PRO A 55 50.30 26.62 -35.62
CA PRO A 55 49.35 26.10 -34.64
C PRO A 55 49.23 26.94 -33.37
N ALA A 56 50.33 27.56 -32.91
CA ALA A 56 50.33 28.41 -31.73
C ALA A 56 49.47 29.68 -31.92
N ALA A 57 49.52 30.29 -33.12
CA ALA A 57 48.69 31.44 -33.44
C ALA A 57 47.20 31.08 -33.54
N ILE A 58 46.89 29.84 -33.97
CA ILE A 58 45.52 29.32 -33.99
C ILE A 58 45.01 29.11 -32.56
N ASP A 59 45.81 28.52 -31.67
CA ASP A 59 45.44 28.34 -30.27
C ASP A 59 45.18 29.69 -29.57
N GLU A 60 46.04 30.69 -29.78
CA GLU A 60 45.84 32.04 -29.22
C GLU A 60 44.55 32.70 -29.73
N ALA A 61 44.31 32.64 -31.05
CA ALA A 61 43.10 33.21 -31.64
C ALA A 61 41.82 32.47 -31.18
N MET A 62 41.88 31.15 -31.07
CA MET A 62 40.74 30.34 -30.60
C MET A 62 40.43 30.60 -29.13
N LEU A 63 41.43 30.86 -28.29
CA LEU A 63 41.22 31.20 -26.88
C LEU A 63 40.50 32.55 -26.72
N ILE A 64 40.89 33.56 -27.50
CA ILE A 64 40.20 34.86 -27.52
C ILE A 64 38.77 34.69 -28.04
N PHE A 65 38.59 33.89 -29.10
CA PHE A 65 37.28 33.64 -29.68
C PHE A 65 36.35 32.89 -28.72
N GLU A 66 36.85 31.89 -28.00
CA GLU A 66 36.11 31.14 -26.98
C GLU A 66 35.63 32.06 -25.85
N ASP A 67 36.50 32.91 -25.31
CA ASP A 67 36.14 33.87 -24.24
C ASP A 67 35.05 34.85 -24.69
N GLU A 68 35.13 35.37 -25.92
CA GLU A 68 34.11 36.25 -26.49
C GLU A 68 32.77 35.54 -26.73
N VAL A 69 32.80 34.30 -27.25
CA VAL A 69 31.59 33.49 -27.42
C VAL A 69 30.95 33.21 -26.06
N GLN A 70 31.73 32.83 -25.05
CA GLN A 70 31.22 32.56 -23.71
C GLN A 70 30.53 33.80 -23.12
N LYS A 71 31.17 34.98 -23.18
CA LYS A 71 30.55 36.24 -22.72
C LYS A 71 29.21 36.52 -23.39
N ILE A 72 29.11 36.29 -24.71
CA ILE A 72 27.87 36.50 -25.46
C ILE A 72 26.78 35.51 -25.00
N VAL A 73 27.15 34.25 -24.79
CA VAL A 73 26.24 33.22 -24.30
C VAL A 73 25.75 33.57 -22.90
N ASP A 74 26.64 33.92 -21.97
CA ASP A 74 26.30 34.31 -20.60
C ASP A 74 25.33 35.48 -20.57
N GLN A 75 25.61 36.54 -21.34
CA GLN A 75 24.73 37.71 -21.43
C GLN A 75 23.36 37.35 -22.01
N SER A 76 23.35 36.57 -23.09
CA SER A 76 22.11 36.14 -23.74
C SER A 76 21.28 35.24 -22.83
N PHE A 77 21.94 34.33 -22.11
CA PHE A 77 21.28 33.40 -21.21
C PHE A 77 20.73 34.11 -19.97
N ASN A 78 21.44 35.10 -19.42
CA ASN A 78 20.93 35.92 -18.32
C ASN A 78 19.64 36.67 -18.73
N ILE A 79 19.60 37.24 -19.94
CA ILE A 79 18.40 37.90 -20.47
C ILE A 79 17.26 36.89 -20.64
N PHE A 80 17.57 35.71 -21.20
CA PHE A 80 16.61 34.64 -21.40
C PHE A 80 16.04 34.14 -20.07
N GLN A 81 16.89 33.81 -19.09
CA GLN A 81 16.50 33.36 -17.76
C GLN A 81 15.58 34.37 -17.08
N LYS A 82 15.94 35.66 -17.13
CA LYS A 82 15.08 36.73 -16.62
C LYS A 82 13.72 36.74 -17.31
N TYR A 83 13.69 36.65 -18.64
CA TYR A 83 12.43 36.60 -19.38
C TYR A 83 11.56 35.39 -18.97
N VAL A 84 12.16 34.22 -18.81
CA VAL A 84 11.46 33.00 -18.37
C VAL A 84 10.83 33.21 -17.00
N PHE A 85 11.57 33.72 -16.02
CA PHE A 85 11.03 33.98 -14.69
C PHE A 85 9.97 35.07 -14.67
N ASP A 86 10.19 36.15 -15.42
CA ASP A 86 9.28 37.31 -15.42
C ASP A 86 7.98 37.05 -16.20
N ASN A 87 7.97 36.14 -17.17
CA ASN A 87 6.84 36.02 -18.13
C ASN A 87 6.27 34.62 -18.26
N ILE A 88 7.08 33.56 -18.11
CA ILE A 88 6.63 32.17 -18.33
C ILE A 88 6.31 31.50 -17.01
N LEU A 89 7.24 31.61 -16.07
CA LEU A 89 7.13 31.05 -14.72
C LEU A 89 6.60 32.06 -13.72
N HIS A 90 6.12 33.22 -14.17
CA HIS A 90 5.51 34.21 -13.30
C HIS A 90 4.04 33.86 -13.04
N LEU A 91 3.67 33.76 -11.77
CA LEU A 91 2.28 33.56 -11.36
C LEU A 91 1.67 34.90 -10.93
N PRO A 92 0.60 35.39 -11.59
CA PRO A 92 0.05 36.74 -11.37
C PRO A 92 -0.58 36.92 -9.99
N GLU A 93 -0.07 37.82 -9.14
CA GLU A 93 -0.39 37.93 -7.70
C GLU A 93 -1.89 38.02 -7.34
N ASP A 94 -2.72 38.51 -8.27
CA ASP A 94 -4.17 38.69 -8.09
C ASP A 94 -4.98 37.38 -8.15
N ARG A 95 -4.35 36.27 -8.54
CA ARG A 95 -5.01 34.97 -8.64
C ARG A 95 -4.61 34.03 -7.52
N LEU A 96 -5.60 33.35 -6.94
CA LEU A 96 -5.33 32.21 -6.06
C LEU A 96 -5.13 30.98 -6.95
N PHE A 97 -3.92 30.41 -6.90
CA PHE A 97 -3.64 29.10 -7.45
C PHE A 97 -3.66 28.09 -6.30
N THR A 98 -4.29 26.96 -6.54
CA THR A 98 -4.35 25.84 -5.60
C THR A 98 -3.97 24.61 -6.39
N LEU A 99 -3.02 23.82 -5.91
CA LEU A 99 -2.58 22.62 -6.61
C LEU A 99 -3.67 21.55 -6.49
N GLU A 100 -3.74 20.64 -7.46
CA GLU A 100 -4.81 19.64 -7.54
C GLU A 100 -4.87 18.76 -6.28
N HIS A 101 -3.72 18.38 -5.74
CA HIS A 101 -3.62 17.59 -4.51
C HIS A 101 -3.94 18.37 -3.22
N GLU A 102 -4.06 19.69 -3.30
CA GLU A 102 -4.44 20.55 -2.18
C GLU A 102 -5.93 20.90 -2.16
N GLN A 103 -6.69 20.59 -3.22
CA GLN A 103 -8.10 20.96 -3.31
C GLN A 103 -8.96 20.30 -2.23
N ASP A 104 -8.57 19.10 -1.78
CA ASP A 104 -9.25 18.35 -0.74
C ASP A 104 -8.65 18.59 0.66
N LEU A 105 -7.58 19.38 0.77
CA LEU A 105 -7.00 19.76 2.06
C LEU A 105 -7.83 20.88 2.68
N ASP A 106 -8.34 20.63 3.89
CA ASP A 106 -8.99 21.67 4.68
C ASP A 106 -7.93 22.68 5.17
N GLN A 107 -7.77 23.77 4.43
CA GLN A 107 -6.81 24.83 4.77
C GLN A 107 -7.19 25.60 6.06
N GLY A 108 -8.38 25.34 6.62
CA GLY A 108 -8.83 25.85 7.91
C GLY A 108 -8.52 24.91 9.10
N TYR A 109 -7.76 23.84 8.89
CA TYR A 109 -7.42 22.88 9.93
C TYR A 109 -6.56 23.53 11.02
N THR A 110 -7.04 23.52 12.26
CA THR A 110 -6.35 24.10 13.43
C THR A 110 -5.75 23.02 14.32
N GLU A 111 -4.86 23.39 15.24
CA GLU A 111 -4.35 22.49 16.29
C GLU A 111 -5.49 21.87 17.12
N ASP A 112 -6.60 22.60 17.33
CA ASP A 112 -7.78 22.08 18.00
C ASP A 112 -8.46 20.96 17.19
N ASN A 113 -8.50 21.08 15.86
CA ASN A 113 -9.00 20.02 14.98
C ASN A 113 -8.08 18.80 14.99
N GLU A 114 -6.76 19.02 15.06
CA GLU A 114 -5.77 17.94 15.19
C GLU A 114 -5.95 17.16 16.49
N ALA A 115 -6.11 17.86 17.62
CA ALA A 115 -6.37 17.23 18.91
C ALA A 115 -7.69 16.44 18.94
N LEU A 116 -8.73 16.93 18.27
CA LEU A 116 -10.01 16.22 18.12
C LEU A 116 -9.85 14.94 17.29
N LEU A 117 -9.12 15.02 16.17
CA LEU A 117 -8.86 13.85 15.32
C LEU A 117 -8.10 12.76 16.07
N ASP A 118 -7.09 13.14 16.86
CA ASP A 118 -6.34 12.22 17.72
C ASP A 118 -7.24 11.55 18.77
N GLU A 119 -8.15 12.32 19.39
CA GLU A 119 -9.10 11.77 20.36
C GLU A 119 -10.06 10.77 19.69
N GLU A 120 -10.53 11.07 18.48
CA GLU A 120 -11.38 10.17 17.70
C GLU A 120 -10.65 8.90 17.27
N LEU A 121 -9.39 9.03 16.83
CA LEU A 121 -8.52 7.90 16.50
C LEU A 121 -8.33 6.96 17.69
N GLU A 122 -8.06 7.51 18.88
CA GLU A 122 -7.89 6.65 20.06
C GLU A 122 -9.21 6.03 20.54
N LYS A 123 -10.34 6.71 20.40
CA LYS A 123 -11.66 6.11 20.64
C LYS A 123 -11.95 4.96 19.66
N ALA A 124 -11.63 5.14 18.38
CA ALA A 124 -11.80 4.10 17.38
C ALA A 124 -10.89 2.90 17.66
N ARG A 125 -9.62 3.16 18.04
CA ARG A 125 -8.65 2.13 18.42
C ARG A 125 -9.11 1.34 19.65
N ALA A 126 -9.56 2.02 20.70
CA ALA A 126 -10.09 1.39 21.90
C ALA A 126 -11.32 0.53 21.59
N SER A 127 -12.21 1.01 20.70
CA SER A 127 -13.39 0.27 20.25
C SER A 127 -13.02 -1.00 19.47
N LEU A 128 -12.01 -0.93 18.59
CA LEU A 128 -11.49 -2.10 17.87
C LEU A 128 -10.88 -3.14 18.81
N ILE A 129 -10.12 -2.71 19.82
CA ILE A 129 -9.54 -3.61 20.83
C ILE A 129 -10.65 -4.29 21.62
N ALA A 130 -11.66 -3.55 22.07
CA ALA A 130 -12.80 -4.10 22.81
C ALA A 130 -13.61 -5.09 21.96
N PHE A 131 -13.86 -4.76 20.69
CA PHE A 131 -14.51 -5.66 19.74
C PHE A 131 -13.69 -6.94 19.52
N ASN A 132 -12.37 -6.82 19.36
CA ASN A 132 -11.49 -7.97 19.20
C ASN A 132 -11.44 -8.84 20.46
N MET A 133 -11.37 -8.25 21.67
CA MET A 133 -11.49 -9.00 22.93
C MET A 133 -12.81 -9.76 23.04
N TYR A 134 -13.91 -9.14 22.59
CA TYR A 134 -15.22 -9.79 22.55
C TYR A 134 -15.27 -10.98 21.58
N LEU A 135 -14.51 -10.94 20.48
CA LEU A 135 -14.38 -12.08 19.56
C LEU A 135 -13.44 -13.18 20.08
N VAL A 136 -12.39 -12.81 20.82
CA VAL A 136 -11.41 -13.75 21.41
C VAL A 136 -12.02 -14.54 22.56
N VAL A 137 -12.91 -13.93 23.35
CA VAL A 137 -13.67 -14.62 24.40
C VAL A 137 -15.06 -14.88 23.85
N ALA A 138 -15.25 -16.04 23.20
CA ALA A 138 -16.56 -16.52 22.80
C ALA A 138 -17.08 -17.51 23.86
N PRO A 139 -17.56 -17.04 25.03
CA PRO A 139 -17.95 -17.90 26.15
C PRO A 139 -19.09 -18.84 25.76
N VAL A 140 -19.91 -18.44 24.77
CA VAL A 140 -20.94 -19.28 24.17
C VAL A 140 -20.31 -20.44 23.39
N THR A 141 -19.26 -20.20 22.60
CA THR A 141 -18.57 -21.24 21.84
C THR A 141 -17.83 -22.21 22.76
N ASP A 142 -17.19 -21.73 23.82
CA ASP A 142 -16.52 -22.58 24.81
C ASP A 142 -17.53 -23.36 25.67
N ALA A 143 -18.63 -22.73 26.08
CA ALA A 143 -19.73 -23.42 26.75
C ALA A 143 -20.36 -24.49 25.85
N MET A 144 -20.56 -24.20 24.55
CA MET A 144 -21.05 -25.17 23.57
C MET A 144 -20.07 -26.34 23.39
N ARG A 145 -18.76 -26.09 23.33
CA ARG A 145 -17.73 -27.15 23.28
C ARG A 145 -17.78 -28.04 24.52
N LEU A 146 -17.93 -27.45 25.70
CA LEU A 146 -18.05 -28.18 26.96
C LEU A 146 -19.32 -29.06 26.98
N VAL A 147 -20.46 -28.52 26.54
CA VAL A 147 -21.72 -29.28 26.44
C VAL A 147 -21.59 -30.43 25.44
N ILE A 148 -21.00 -30.20 24.27
CA ILE A 148 -20.76 -31.24 23.26
C ILE A 148 -19.88 -32.36 23.84
N HIS A 149 -18.79 -32.01 24.51
CA HIS A 149 -17.90 -32.98 25.14
C HIS A 149 -18.63 -33.83 26.20
N ASN A 150 -19.43 -33.20 27.06
CA ASN A 150 -20.20 -33.90 28.09
C ASN A 150 -21.26 -34.84 27.47
N LEU A 151 -21.92 -34.42 26.39
CA LEU A 151 -22.87 -35.26 25.67
C LEU A 151 -22.19 -36.46 25.01
N GLN A 152 -20.99 -36.30 24.46
CA GLN A 152 -20.20 -37.39 23.89
C GLN A 152 -19.74 -38.38 24.96
N GLN A 153 -19.28 -37.90 26.11
CA GLN A 153 -18.93 -38.76 27.24
C GLN A 153 -20.15 -39.56 27.72
N LEU A 154 -21.29 -38.90 27.91
CA LEU A 154 -22.53 -39.57 28.31
C LEU A 154 -22.97 -40.62 27.27
N LYS A 155 -22.88 -40.31 25.97
CA LYS A 155 -23.14 -41.28 24.88
C LYS A 155 -22.26 -42.52 25.04
N ASN A 156 -20.96 -42.33 25.26
CA ASN A 156 -20.01 -43.43 25.39
C ASN A 156 -20.26 -44.27 26.64
N GLU A 157 -20.58 -43.65 27.77
CA GLU A 157 -20.93 -44.34 29.02
C GLU A 157 -22.23 -45.15 28.89
N VAL A 158 -23.26 -44.58 28.24
CA VAL A 158 -24.52 -45.30 27.98
C VAL A 158 -24.27 -46.49 27.06
N ILE A 159 -23.51 -46.33 25.97
CA ILE A 159 -23.16 -47.44 25.07
C ILE A 159 -22.37 -48.51 25.82
N ALA A 160 -21.38 -48.12 26.64
CA ALA A 160 -20.60 -49.05 27.44
C ALA A 160 -21.48 -49.82 28.43
N THR A 161 -22.41 -49.15 29.10
CA THR A 161 -23.34 -49.76 30.06
C THR A 161 -24.33 -50.71 29.38
N VAL A 162 -24.89 -50.30 28.24
CA VAL A 162 -25.80 -51.14 27.45
C VAL A 162 -25.07 -52.38 26.94
N ARG A 163 -23.83 -52.21 26.45
CA ARG A 163 -22.99 -53.32 25.99
C ARG A 163 -22.61 -54.25 27.13
N GLN A 164 -22.20 -53.71 28.27
CA GLN A 164 -21.92 -54.49 29.48
C GLN A 164 -23.16 -55.28 29.90
N LYS A 165 -24.35 -54.68 29.92
CA LYS A 165 -25.60 -55.39 30.25
C LYS A 165 -26.06 -56.39 29.19
N ALA A 166 -25.66 -56.22 27.93
CA ALA A 166 -25.92 -57.18 26.86
C ALA A 166 -24.93 -58.37 26.91
N GLU A 167 -23.69 -58.13 27.35
CA GLU A 167 -22.62 -59.14 27.49
C GLU A 167 -22.67 -59.85 28.86
N ASP A 168 -23.12 -59.18 29.93
CA ASP A 168 -23.48 -59.77 31.21
C ASP A 168 -24.67 -60.70 30.99
N LYS A 169 -24.36 -61.99 30.83
CA LYS A 169 -25.12 -63.26 30.89
C LYS A 169 -26.65 -63.32 31.14
N ALA A 170 -27.37 -62.26 31.47
CA ALA A 170 -28.83 -62.22 31.57
C ALA A 170 -29.56 -62.32 30.21
N PHE A 171 -28.93 -61.88 29.10
CA PHE A 171 -29.51 -62.03 27.74
C PHE A 171 -29.25 -63.40 27.11
N GLY A 172 -28.19 -64.10 27.53
CA GLY A 172 -27.90 -65.47 27.09
C GLY A 172 -28.74 -66.51 27.82
N GLU A 173 -29.05 -66.29 29.10
CA GLU A 173 -29.78 -67.26 29.95
C GLU A 173 -31.31 -67.18 29.81
N THR A 174 -31.85 -66.14 29.17
CA THR A 174 -33.27 -66.09 28.74
C THR A 174 -33.50 -66.57 27.30
N ALA A 175 -32.45 -67.07 26.62
CA ALA A 175 -32.55 -67.68 25.28
C ALA A 175 -33.15 -69.09 25.32
N GLY A 176 -34.29 -69.24 25.99
CA GLY A 176 -35.23 -70.34 25.77
C GLY A 176 -36.16 -70.00 24.60
N SER A 177 -35.80 -70.47 23.41
CA SER A 177 -36.68 -70.81 22.27
C SER A 177 -37.81 -69.86 21.83
N ASP A 178 -37.75 -68.54 22.06
CA ASP A 178 -38.79 -67.63 21.56
C ASP A 178 -38.32 -66.89 20.29
N GLU A 179 -38.95 -67.19 19.14
CA GLU A 179 -38.72 -66.55 17.83
C GLU A 179 -38.83 -65.02 17.90
N ARG A 180 -39.64 -64.49 18.85
CA ARG A 180 -39.77 -63.04 19.08
C ARG A 180 -38.48 -62.41 19.59
N LEU A 181 -37.69 -63.11 20.40
CA LEU A 181 -36.46 -62.57 20.96
C LEU A 181 -35.37 -62.48 19.88
N ARG A 182 -35.31 -63.47 18.98
CA ARG A 182 -34.47 -63.40 17.78
C ARG A 182 -34.88 -62.26 16.84
N TYR A 183 -36.17 -62.07 16.64
CA TYR A 183 -36.69 -60.94 15.85
C TYR A 183 -36.31 -59.60 16.47
N LEU A 184 -36.47 -59.42 17.78
CA LEU A 184 -36.08 -58.19 18.47
C LEU A 184 -34.57 -57.93 18.42
N GLN A 185 -33.75 -58.97 18.58
CA GLN A 185 -32.29 -58.84 18.39
C GLN A 185 -31.93 -58.41 16.96
N GLN A 186 -32.58 -59.00 15.94
CA GLN A 186 -32.39 -58.60 14.55
C GLN A 186 -32.85 -57.17 14.27
N VAL A 187 -34.00 -56.74 14.82
CA VAL A 187 -34.50 -55.37 14.66
C VAL A 187 -33.58 -54.36 15.30
N VAL A 188 -33.06 -54.66 16.50
CA VAL A 188 -32.11 -53.78 17.19
C VAL A 188 -30.79 -53.69 16.43
N LEU A 189 -30.25 -54.82 15.94
CA LEU A 189 -29.05 -54.82 15.11
C LEU A 189 -29.26 -54.05 13.79
N TYR A 190 -30.41 -54.23 13.14
CA TYR A 190 -30.76 -53.50 11.93
C TYR A 190 -30.90 -52.00 12.16
N GLN A 191 -31.48 -51.57 13.29
CA GLN A 191 -31.58 -50.16 13.69
C GLN A 191 -30.19 -49.56 13.95
N ILE A 192 -29.28 -50.31 14.59
CA ILE A 192 -27.90 -49.89 14.81
C ILE A 192 -27.14 -49.74 13.49
N GLU A 193 -27.31 -50.66 12.54
CA GLU A 193 -26.70 -50.59 11.21
C GLU A 193 -27.29 -49.47 10.35
N ALA A 194 -28.60 -49.26 10.42
CA ALA A 194 -29.27 -48.14 9.75
C ALA A 194 -28.74 -46.80 10.28
N PHE A 195 -28.56 -46.68 11.60
CA PHE A 195 -28.02 -45.48 12.23
C PHE A 195 -26.57 -45.19 11.81
N ARG A 196 -25.73 -46.22 11.67
CA ARG A 196 -24.36 -46.08 11.12
C ARG A 196 -24.35 -45.59 9.67
N ARG A 197 -25.32 -46.01 8.84
CA ARG A 197 -25.42 -45.54 7.45
C ARG A 197 -25.88 -44.09 7.36
N THR A 198 -26.70 -43.60 8.30
CA THR A 198 -27.06 -42.18 8.39
C THR A 198 -25.91 -41.31 8.92
N GLU A 199 -25.16 -41.78 9.92
CA GLU A 199 -23.93 -41.08 10.38
C GLU A 199 -22.87 -40.99 9.27
N GLY A 200 -22.71 -42.03 8.43
CA GLY A 200 -21.79 -42.01 7.29
C GLY A 200 -22.14 -40.99 6.19
N LYS A 201 -23.44 -40.67 6.01
CA LYS A 201 -23.89 -39.67 5.02
C LYS A 201 -23.82 -38.23 5.52
N LEU A 202 -23.80 -38.01 6.84
CA LEU A 202 -23.71 -36.67 7.44
C LEU A 202 -22.29 -36.09 7.39
N PHE A 203 -21.27 -36.91 7.12
CA PHE A 203 -19.87 -36.50 6.99
C PHE A 203 -19.36 -36.35 5.55
N GLU A 204 -20.18 -36.65 4.53
CA GLU A 204 -19.84 -36.42 3.11
C GLU A 204 -20.37 -35.07 2.57
N GLN A 205 -21.06 -34.27 3.39
CA GLN A 205 -21.62 -32.96 3.02
C GLN A 205 -21.08 -31.78 3.83
N ILE A 206 -19.96 -31.96 4.54
CA ILE A 206 -19.13 -30.88 5.12
C ILE A 206 -17.74 -31.03 4.52
#